data_AF-A0AAU6D0J1-F1
#
_entry.id   AF-A0AAU6D0J1-F1
#
_cell.length_a   1.000
_cell.length_b   1.000
_cell.length_c   1.000
_cell.angle_alpha   90.00
_cell.angle_beta   90.00
_cell.angle_gamma   90.00
#
_symmetry.space_group_name_H-M   'P 1'
#
loop_
_entity.id
_entity.type
_entity.pdbx_description
1 polymer ?
#
loop_
_entity_poly.entity_id
_entity_poly.type
_entity_poly.pdbx_seq_one_letter_code
_entity_poly.pdbx_strand_id
1 'polypeptide(L)'
;MGTVFEGVGPDVDLDAAVSAAQGGDETAFRVVYRAVQPQLLQYVRSLVGPADAEDVASEAWLQIARDLPNFRGDGGSVRGWAARIARNRALDHIRARSRRPVAGAGVDELVQLPDRADTAGEALDAVATDRALAAIAALPREQAEAVLLRVVMGLDSTSAARVLGKRAGSVRMATHRGLRRLAEILEFEEDGRPADVTFSASKAL
;
A
#
# COMPACT_ATOMS: atom_id res chain seq x y z
N MET A 1 16.19 8.42 -32.32
CA MET A 1 16.72 7.49 -31.30
C MET A 1 15.83 7.58 -30.08
N GLY A 2 14.64 6.97 -30.17
CA GLY A 2 13.63 6.98 -29.13
C GLY A 2 13.39 5.54 -28.70
N THR A 3 13.88 5.17 -27.53
CA THR A 3 13.54 3.90 -26.88
C THR A 3 12.07 3.93 -26.53
N VAL A 4 11.31 3.17 -27.31
CA VAL A 4 9.94 2.78 -27.03
C VAL A 4 9.91 2.11 -25.66
N PHE A 5 9.11 2.63 -24.75
CA PHE A 5 8.72 1.93 -23.54
C PHE A 5 7.91 0.71 -23.96
N GLU A 6 8.60 -0.39 -24.20
CA GLU A 6 7.99 -1.69 -24.39
C GLU A 6 7.37 -2.07 -23.04
N GLY A 7 6.06 -1.81 -22.96
CA GLY A 7 5.22 -2.29 -21.87
C GLY A 7 5.47 -3.77 -21.70
N VAL A 8 5.85 -4.15 -20.49
CA VAL A 8 5.98 -5.54 -20.08
C VAL A 8 4.59 -6.16 -20.24
N GLY A 9 4.41 -6.93 -21.31
CA GLY A 9 3.14 -7.52 -21.71
C GLY A 9 2.57 -8.50 -20.67
N PRO A 10 1.27 -8.85 -20.79
CA PRO A 10 0.49 -9.59 -19.79
C PRO A 10 0.85 -11.06 -19.56
N ASP A 11 1.99 -11.54 -20.07
CA ASP A 11 2.44 -12.94 -19.95
C ASP A 11 3.86 -13.06 -19.40
N VAL A 12 4.25 -12.14 -18.52
CA VAL A 12 5.42 -12.38 -17.68
C VAL A 12 5.06 -13.44 -16.65
N ASP A 13 5.61 -14.63 -16.85
CA ASP A 13 5.64 -15.67 -15.85
C ASP A 13 6.46 -15.19 -14.63
N LEU A 14 5.73 -14.67 -13.65
CA LEU A 14 6.31 -14.18 -12.41
C LEU A 14 6.91 -15.32 -11.59
N ASP A 15 6.44 -16.56 -11.75
CA ASP A 15 7.02 -17.72 -11.08
C ASP A 15 8.43 -17.99 -11.64
N ALA A 16 8.58 -18.01 -12.96
CA ALA A 16 9.87 -18.14 -13.61
C ALA A 16 10.83 -16.99 -13.25
N ALA A 17 10.32 -15.75 -13.24
CA ALA A 17 11.12 -14.58 -12.87
C ALA A 17 11.60 -14.66 -11.40
N VAL A 18 10.75 -15.08 -10.47
CA VAL A 18 11.15 -15.28 -9.07
C VAL A 18 12.21 -16.37 -8.95
N SER A 19 12.02 -17.51 -9.63
CA SER A 19 12.97 -18.62 -9.56
C SER A 19 14.35 -18.24 -10.11
N ALA A 20 14.42 -17.55 -11.25
CA ALA A 20 15.69 -17.08 -11.81
C ALA A 20 16.34 -16.00 -10.93
N ALA A 21 15.54 -15.07 -10.38
CA ALA A 21 16.05 -14.05 -9.48
C ALA A 21 16.62 -14.63 -8.17
N GLN A 22 16.05 -15.72 -7.66
CA GLN A 22 16.61 -16.48 -6.52
C GLN A 22 18.00 -17.04 -6.84
N GLY A 23 18.24 -17.41 -8.10
CA GLY A 23 19.55 -17.84 -8.61
C GLY A 23 20.54 -16.70 -8.89
N GLY A 24 20.16 -15.45 -8.62
CA GLY A 24 21.01 -14.27 -8.83
C GLY A 24 20.87 -13.61 -10.21
N ASP A 25 19.88 -13.98 -11.02
CA ASP A 25 19.61 -13.30 -12.29
C ASP A 25 19.05 -11.89 -12.06
N GLU A 26 19.88 -10.87 -12.31
CA GLU A 26 19.51 -9.46 -12.18
C GLU A 26 18.39 -9.02 -13.13
N THR A 27 18.30 -9.62 -14.33
CA THR A 27 17.24 -9.30 -15.29
C THR A 27 15.91 -9.86 -14.80
N ALA A 28 15.91 -11.09 -14.28
CA ALA A 28 14.73 -11.66 -13.64
C ALA A 28 14.32 -10.87 -12.40
N PHE A 29 15.28 -10.40 -11.58
CA PHE A 29 14.97 -9.52 -10.45
C PHE A 29 14.29 -8.22 -10.90
N ARG A 30 14.77 -7.59 -11.98
CA ARG A 30 14.12 -6.38 -12.55
C ARG A 30 12.68 -6.64 -12.98
N VAL A 31 12.38 -7.85 -13.47
CA VAL A 31 11.01 -8.26 -13.81
C VAL A 31 10.13 -8.32 -12.56
N VAL A 32 10.61 -8.97 -11.49
CA VAL A 32 9.90 -9.01 -10.20
C VAL A 32 9.70 -7.59 -9.65
N TYR A 33 10.73 -6.75 -9.70
CA TYR A 33 10.66 -5.35 -9.26
C TYR A 33 9.58 -4.58 -10.00
N ARG A 34 9.59 -4.59 -11.35
CA ARG A 34 8.60 -3.88 -12.17
C ARG A 34 7.18 -4.38 -11.93
N ALA A 35 7.01 -5.67 -11.68
CA ALA A 35 5.70 -6.27 -11.43
C ALA A 35 5.11 -5.88 -10.07
N VAL A 36 5.95 -5.64 -9.05
CA VAL A 36 5.49 -5.46 -7.65
C VAL A 36 5.60 -4.01 -7.18
N GLN A 37 6.60 -3.27 -7.64
CA GLN A 37 6.93 -1.93 -7.13
C GLN A 37 5.76 -0.93 -7.22
N PRO A 38 5.01 -0.81 -8.32
CA PRO A 38 3.96 0.21 -8.42
C PRO A 38 2.90 0.04 -7.32
N GLN A 39 2.45 -1.19 -7.07
CA GLN A 39 1.46 -1.46 -6.02
C GLN A 39 2.09 -1.34 -4.62
N LEU A 40 3.33 -1.80 -4.45
CA LEU A 40 4.06 -1.73 -3.17
C LEU A 40 4.25 -0.28 -2.73
N LEU A 41 4.63 0.61 -3.64
CA LEU A 41 4.82 2.02 -3.37
C LEU A 41 3.51 2.69 -2.93
N GLN A 42 2.40 2.41 -3.62
CA GLN A 42 1.10 2.97 -3.22
C GLN A 42 0.63 2.42 -1.86
N TYR A 43 0.89 1.14 -1.60
CA TYR A 43 0.62 0.56 -0.29
C TYR A 43 1.42 1.26 0.82
N VAL A 44 2.73 1.42 0.64
CA VAL A 44 3.61 2.10 1.60
C VAL A 44 3.22 3.56 1.78
N ARG A 45 2.95 4.28 0.68
CA ARG A 45 2.48 5.67 0.68
C ARG A 45 1.23 5.86 1.53
N SER A 46 0.32 4.89 1.49
CA SER A 46 -0.90 4.90 2.31
C SER A 46 -0.64 4.67 3.81
N LEU A 47 0.51 4.11 4.18
CA LEU A 47 0.88 3.84 5.58
C LEU A 47 1.69 4.97 6.22
N VAL A 48 2.61 5.58 5.46
CA VAL A 48 3.57 6.57 6.00
C VAL A 48 3.44 7.97 5.39
N GLY A 49 2.56 8.15 4.40
CA GLY A 49 2.43 9.40 3.64
C GLY A 49 3.43 9.53 2.48
N PRO A 50 3.23 10.49 1.57
CA PRO A 50 4.03 10.67 0.35
C PRO A 50 5.49 10.99 0.63
N ALA A 51 5.77 11.80 1.65
CA ALA A 51 7.12 12.30 1.93
C ALA A 51 8.10 11.17 2.32
N ASP A 52 7.62 10.16 3.03
CA ASP A 52 8.45 9.07 3.56
C ASP A 52 8.32 7.78 2.71
N ALA A 53 7.45 7.76 1.70
CA ALA A 53 7.08 6.54 0.99
C ALA A 53 8.22 5.91 0.19
N GLU A 54 8.97 6.72 -0.55
CA GLU A 54 10.06 6.26 -1.40
C GLU A 54 11.22 5.68 -0.59
N ASP A 55 11.56 6.33 0.52
CA ASP A 55 12.62 5.87 1.43
C ASP A 55 12.25 4.52 2.07
N VAL A 56 11.04 4.41 2.62
CA VAL A 56 10.56 3.17 3.24
C VAL A 56 10.45 2.04 2.20
N ALA A 57 9.98 2.35 0.98
CA ALA A 57 9.92 1.38 -0.11
C ALA A 57 11.33 0.93 -0.53
N SER A 58 12.29 1.84 -0.59
CA SER A 58 13.69 1.53 -0.92
C SER A 58 14.31 0.60 0.13
N GLU A 59 14.11 0.88 1.41
CA GLU A 59 14.57 -0.02 2.49
C GLU A 59 13.91 -1.40 2.43
N ALA A 60 12.62 -1.45 2.07
CA ALA A 60 11.91 -2.71 1.87
C ALA A 60 12.50 -3.50 0.70
N TRP A 61 12.81 -2.84 -0.42
CA TRP A 61 13.45 -3.48 -1.58
C TRP A 61 14.87 -3.96 -1.31
N LEU A 62 15.65 -3.22 -0.52
CA LEU A 62 16.96 -3.69 -0.05
C LEU A 62 16.83 -4.98 0.78
N GLN A 63 15.80 -5.08 1.62
CA GLN A 63 15.53 -6.32 2.35
C GLN A 63 15.05 -7.44 1.42
N ILE A 64 14.14 -7.14 0.51
CA ILE A 64 13.63 -8.11 -0.47
C ILE A 64 14.79 -8.68 -1.28
N ALA A 65 15.68 -7.85 -1.82
CA ALA A 65 16.84 -8.29 -2.59
C ALA A 65 17.76 -9.21 -1.76
N ARG A 66 18.00 -8.88 -0.48
CA ARG A 66 18.82 -9.71 0.43
C ARG A 66 18.17 -11.05 0.76
N ASP A 67 16.86 -11.07 0.96
CA ASP A 67 16.14 -12.24 1.46
C ASP A 67 15.61 -13.13 0.33
N LEU A 68 15.50 -12.60 -0.90
CA LEU A 68 14.92 -13.30 -2.04
C LEU A 68 15.55 -14.68 -2.29
N PRO A 69 16.88 -14.88 -2.24
CA PRO A 69 17.49 -16.21 -2.43
C PRO A 69 16.98 -17.29 -1.47
N ASN A 70 16.48 -16.90 -0.29
CA ASN A 70 15.94 -17.80 0.73
C ASN A 70 14.40 -17.86 0.75
N PHE A 71 13.73 -17.08 -0.11
CA PHE A 71 12.28 -17.11 -0.24
C PHE A 71 11.83 -18.51 -0.71
N ARG A 72 10.80 -19.07 -0.08
CA ARG A 72 10.30 -20.44 -0.39
C ARG A 72 8.95 -20.45 -1.10
N GLY A 73 8.49 -19.29 -1.56
CA GLY A 73 7.25 -19.18 -2.32
C GLY A 73 7.49 -19.11 -3.82
N ASP A 74 6.39 -18.87 -4.52
CA ASP A 74 6.28 -18.67 -5.97
C ASP A 74 5.96 -17.20 -6.30
N GLY A 75 5.80 -16.88 -7.58
CA GLY A 75 5.34 -15.58 -8.06
C GLY A 75 3.94 -15.24 -7.56
N GLY A 76 3.06 -16.22 -7.34
CA GLY A 76 1.76 -16.00 -6.69
C GLY A 76 1.86 -15.43 -5.28
N SER A 77 2.89 -15.80 -4.52
CA SER A 77 3.09 -15.41 -3.12
C SER A 77 4.11 -14.29 -2.91
N VAL A 78 4.93 -13.95 -3.92
CA VAL A 78 5.95 -12.90 -3.82
C VAL A 78 5.36 -11.54 -3.44
N ARG A 79 4.17 -11.20 -3.97
CA ARG A 79 3.47 -9.94 -3.64
C ARG A 79 3.12 -9.86 -2.15
N GLY A 80 2.60 -10.94 -1.57
CA GLY A 80 2.23 -10.99 -0.17
C GLY A 80 3.45 -10.96 0.76
N TRP A 81 4.53 -11.63 0.35
CA TRP A 81 5.79 -11.59 1.06
C TRP A 81 6.43 -10.20 1.06
N ALA A 82 6.50 -9.55 -0.11
CA ALA A 82 6.97 -8.16 -0.25
C ALA A 82 6.11 -7.18 0.56
N ALA A 83 4.77 -7.32 0.50
CA ALA A 83 3.85 -6.50 1.29
C ALA A 83 4.09 -6.63 2.80
N ARG A 84 4.40 -7.84 3.29
CA ARG A 84 4.75 -8.05 4.70
C ARG A 84 6.04 -7.33 5.09
N ILE A 85 7.08 -7.42 4.26
CA ILE A 85 8.36 -6.72 4.51
C ILE A 85 8.11 -5.21 4.55
N ALA A 86 7.44 -4.67 3.53
CA ALA A 86 7.13 -3.25 3.44
C ALA A 86 6.28 -2.74 4.60
N ARG A 87 5.25 -3.50 5.01
CA ARG A 87 4.44 -3.18 6.18
C ARG A 87 5.27 -3.11 7.45
N ASN A 88 6.18 -4.05 7.67
CA ASN A 88 7.04 -4.03 8.84
C ASN A 88 7.94 -2.78 8.86
N ARG A 89 8.53 -2.42 7.71
CA ARG A 89 9.34 -1.20 7.58
C ARG A 89 8.55 0.08 7.83
N ALA A 90 7.35 0.18 7.28
CA ALA A 90 6.44 1.28 7.56
C ALA A 90 6.13 1.40 9.06
N LEU A 91 5.83 0.30 9.74
CA LEU A 91 5.56 0.31 11.18
C LEU A 91 6.78 0.68 12.02
N ASP A 92 7.97 0.22 11.64
CA ASP A 92 9.21 0.57 12.33
C ASP A 92 9.55 2.05 12.15
N HIS A 93 9.35 2.59 10.95
CA HIS A 93 9.47 4.02 10.65
C HIS A 93 8.52 4.87 11.50
N ILE A 94 7.23 4.52 11.54
CA ILE A 94 6.22 5.21 12.37
C ILE A 94 6.64 5.19 13.85
N ARG A 95 7.06 4.04 14.38
CA ARG A 95 7.52 3.91 15.78
C ARG A 95 8.77 4.74 16.05
N ALA A 96 9.70 4.81 15.11
CA ALA A 96 10.92 5.62 15.26
C ALA A 96 10.58 7.12 15.32
N ARG A 97 9.64 7.58 14.50
CA ARG A 97 9.17 8.96 14.48
C ARG A 97 8.46 9.35 15.78
N SER A 98 7.59 8.49 16.32
CA SER A 98 6.89 8.75 17.60
C SER A 98 7.82 8.81 18.82
N ARG A 99 8.99 8.16 18.77
CA ARG A 99 9.99 8.18 19.88
C ARG A 99 10.92 9.39 19.85
N ARG A 100 10.89 10.20 18.79
CA ARG A 100 11.58 11.48 18.72
C ARG A 100 10.55 12.55 19.09
N PRO A 101 10.59 13.15 20.30
CA PRO A 101 9.76 14.30 20.59
C PRO A 101 10.21 15.41 19.64
N VAL A 102 9.39 15.70 18.63
CA VAL A 102 9.50 16.97 17.91
C VAL A 102 9.11 18.01 18.95
N ALA A 103 10.05 18.87 19.34
CA ALA A 103 9.75 20.01 20.17
C ALA A 103 8.71 20.87 19.43
N GLY A 104 7.42 20.72 19.77
CA GLY A 104 6.34 21.57 19.26
C GLY A 104 5.05 20.92 18.76
N ALA A 105 4.87 19.59 18.78
CA ALA A 105 3.60 18.99 18.33
C ALA A 105 2.89 18.25 19.48
N GLY A 106 1.74 18.80 19.89
CA GLY A 106 0.84 18.19 20.87
C GLY A 106 0.33 16.83 20.40
N VAL A 107 0.16 15.93 21.36
CA VAL A 107 -0.22 14.54 21.15
C VAL A 107 -1.70 14.46 20.79
N ASP A 108 -2.03 14.62 19.50
CA ASP A 108 -3.28 14.14 18.89
C ASP A 108 -3.19 13.98 17.35
N GLU A 109 -2.06 13.50 16.82
CA GLU A 109 -1.89 13.24 15.38
C GLU A 109 -2.03 11.75 15.05
N LEU A 110 -3.27 11.30 14.90
CA LEU A 110 -3.59 10.14 14.08
C LEU A 110 -4.02 10.64 12.70
N VAL A 111 -3.20 10.32 11.70
CA VAL A 111 -3.44 10.51 10.25
C VAL A 111 -3.43 11.98 9.82
N GLN A 112 -2.23 12.54 9.68
CA GLN A 112 -2.02 13.74 8.88
C GLN A 112 -2.30 13.41 7.40
N LEU A 113 -3.33 14.05 6.85
CA LEU A 113 -3.67 14.04 5.42
C LEU A 113 -2.67 14.93 4.67
N PRO A 114 -2.03 14.47 3.57
CA PRO A 114 -1.12 15.31 2.82
C PRO A 114 -1.88 16.37 2.01
N ASP A 115 -1.38 17.61 2.07
CA ASP A 115 -1.86 18.73 1.28
C ASP A 115 -1.52 18.54 -0.22
N ARG A 116 -2.43 19.01 -1.08
CA ARG A 116 -2.42 18.75 -2.52
C ARG A 116 -1.28 19.52 -3.22
N ALA A 117 -0.40 18.80 -3.91
CA ALA A 117 0.52 19.40 -4.89
C ALA A 117 -0.10 19.30 -6.30
N ASP A 118 -0.14 20.45 -6.96
CA ASP A 118 -0.73 20.72 -8.29
C ASP A 118 0.28 20.42 -9.42
N THR A 119 -0.17 19.85 -10.56
CA THR A 119 0.48 19.97 -11.91
C THR A 119 -0.33 19.25 -13.00
N ALA A 120 -1.03 20.05 -13.83
CA ALA A 120 -1.99 19.65 -14.87
C ALA A 120 -1.48 18.66 -15.95
N GLY A 121 -2.29 17.63 -16.25
CA GLY A 121 -2.13 16.71 -17.38
C GLY A 121 -2.14 15.23 -16.95
N GLU A 122 -1.05 14.79 -16.32
CA GLU A 122 -0.98 13.54 -15.54
C GLU A 122 -1.62 13.69 -14.15
N ALA A 123 -1.93 14.94 -13.76
CA ALA A 123 -2.63 15.28 -12.54
C ALA A 123 -3.99 14.64 -12.39
N LEU A 124 -4.77 14.37 -13.44
CA LEU A 124 -6.15 13.89 -13.21
C LEU A 124 -6.18 12.45 -12.68
N ASP A 125 -5.36 11.56 -13.25
CA ASP A 125 -5.23 10.18 -12.78
C ASP A 125 -4.45 10.10 -11.46
N ALA A 126 -3.42 10.95 -11.29
CA ALA A 126 -2.70 11.08 -10.03
C ALA A 126 -3.58 11.66 -8.92
N VAL A 127 -4.41 12.67 -9.21
CA VAL A 127 -5.38 13.27 -8.28
C VAL A 127 -6.51 12.31 -7.97
N ALA A 128 -6.98 11.52 -8.94
CA ALA A 128 -7.97 10.46 -8.71
C ALA A 128 -7.39 9.34 -7.82
N THR A 129 -6.14 8.95 -8.05
CA THR A 129 -5.41 7.99 -7.23
C THR A 129 -5.19 8.53 -5.82
N ASP A 130 -4.72 9.77 -5.68
CA ASP A 130 -4.50 10.41 -4.39
C ASP A 130 -5.81 10.60 -3.61
N ARG A 131 -6.92 10.93 -4.29
CA ARG A 131 -8.26 10.95 -3.70
C ARG A 131 -8.69 9.57 -3.20
N ALA A 132 -8.51 8.54 -4.02
CA ALA A 132 -8.86 7.18 -3.62
C ALA A 132 -8.03 6.71 -2.41
N LEU A 133 -6.73 6.99 -2.39
CA LEU A 133 -5.85 6.66 -1.27
C LEU A 133 -6.21 7.47 -0.01
N ALA A 134 -6.55 8.75 -0.15
CA ALA A 134 -7.03 9.58 0.96
C ALA A 134 -8.36 9.06 1.54
N ALA A 135 -9.32 8.69 0.69
CA ALA A 135 -10.58 8.09 1.12
C ALA A 135 -10.36 6.75 1.85
N ILE A 136 -9.40 5.94 1.38
CA ILE A 136 -8.99 4.71 2.08
C ILE A 136 -8.36 5.03 3.43
N ALA A 137 -7.53 6.08 3.52
CA ALA A 137 -6.92 6.51 4.78
C ALA A 137 -7.94 7.02 5.82
N ALA A 138 -9.10 7.51 5.38
CA ALA A 138 -10.20 7.91 6.26
C ALA A 138 -10.99 6.73 6.87
N LEU A 139 -10.77 5.50 6.39
CA LEU A 139 -11.41 4.32 6.96
C LEU A 139 -10.80 3.94 8.32
N PRO A 140 -11.55 3.21 9.17
CA PRO A 140 -10.95 2.54 10.32
C PRO A 140 -9.77 1.69 9.88
N ARG A 141 -8.64 1.81 10.59
CA ARG A 141 -7.33 1.22 10.22
C ARG A 141 -7.41 -0.23 9.73
N GLU A 142 -8.19 -1.06 10.41
CA GLU A 142 -8.33 -2.47 10.04
C GLU A 142 -8.98 -2.69 8.67
N GLN A 143 -9.90 -1.80 8.30
CA GLN A 143 -10.60 -1.82 7.01
C GLN A 143 -9.68 -1.25 5.93
N ALA A 144 -9.01 -0.12 6.21
CA ALA A 144 -8.04 0.50 5.31
C ALA A 144 -6.93 -0.49 4.90
N GLU A 145 -6.23 -1.10 5.88
CA GLU A 145 -5.15 -2.05 5.59
C GLU A 145 -5.67 -3.30 4.84
N ALA A 146 -6.88 -3.78 5.13
CA ALA A 146 -7.48 -4.90 4.41
C ALA A 146 -7.80 -4.54 2.95
N VAL A 147 -8.36 -3.36 2.69
CA VAL A 147 -8.66 -2.86 1.35
C VAL A 147 -7.38 -2.66 0.55
N LEU A 148 -6.36 -2.00 1.11
CA LEU A 148 -5.07 -1.78 0.44
C LEU A 148 -4.43 -3.11 0.01
N LEU A 149 -4.39 -4.10 0.89
CA LEU A 149 -3.79 -5.40 0.56
C LEU A 149 -4.58 -6.17 -0.51
N ARG A 150 -5.91 -6.05 -0.51
CA ARG A 150 -6.79 -6.81 -1.42
C ARG A 150 -6.93 -6.16 -2.79
N VAL A 151 -7.03 -4.84 -2.81
CA VAL A 151 -7.37 -4.06 -4.02
C VAL A 151 -6.13 -3.45 -4.64
N VAL A 152 -5.25 -2.84 -3.83
CA VAL A 152 -4.02 -2.20 -4.35
C VAL A 152 -2.94 -3.25 -4.58
N MET A 153 -2.61 -4.06 -3.58
CA MET A 153 -1.61 -5.14 -3.74
C MET A 153 -2.13 -6.35 -4.52
N GLY A 154 -3.44 -6.44 -4.76
CA GLY A 154 -4.07 -7.54 -5.49
C GLY A 154 -4.00 -8.91 -4.79
N LEU A 155 -3.79 -8.94 -3.47
CA LEU A 155 -3.65 -10.21 -2.75
C LEU A 155 -4.99 -10.92 -2.58
N ASP A 156 -4.96 -12.26 -2.55
CA ASP A 156 -6.11 -13.04 -2.09
C ASP A 156 -6.37 -12.83 -0.56
N SER A 157 -7.55 -13.21 -0.06
CA SER A 157 -7.88 -13.01 1.38
C SER A 157 -7.01 -13.81 2.34
N THR A 158 -6.52 -14.96 1.92
CA THR A 158 -5.61 -15.82 2.69
C THR A 158 -4.23 -15.16 2.76
N SER A 159 -3.70 -14.69 1.64
CA SER A 159 -2.42 -14.00 1.55
C SER A 159 -2.42 -12.68 2.32
N ALA A 160 -3.45 -11.85 2.18
CA ALA A 160 -3.62 -10.63 2.98
C ALA A 160 -3.75 -10.95 4.49
N ALA A 161 -4.43 -12.03 4.85
CA ALA A 161 -4.55 -12.46 6.25
C ALA A 161 -3.20 -12.86 6.87
N ARG A 162 -2.32 -13.51 6.10
CA ARG A 162 -0.94 -13.77 6.54
C ARG A 162 -0.19 -12.46 6.79
N VAL A 163 -0.29 -11.48 5.90
CA VAL A 163 0.36 -10.16 6.08
C VAL A 163 -0.12 -9.49 7.36
N LEU A 164 -1.43 -9.50 7.63
CA LEU A 164 -2.04 -8.84 8.78
C LEU A 164 -1.97 -9.63 10.09
N GLY A 165 -1.58 -10.91 10.06
CA GLY A 165 -1.66 -11.80 11.22
C GLY A 165 -3.11 -12.08 11.67
N LYS A 166 -4.05 -12.15 10.72
CA LYS A 166 -5.49 -12.31 10.97
C LYS A 166 -6.02 -13.61 10.32
N ARG A 167 -7.30 -13.91 10.54
CA ARG A 167 -8.02 -14.98 9.82
C ARG A 167 -8.53 -14.46 8.48
N ALA A 168 -8.53 -15.30 7.45
CA ALA A 168 -9.03 -14.94 6.10
C ALA A 168 -10.49 -14.43 6.14
N GLY A 169 -11.35 -15.01 6.97
CA GLY A 169 -12.73 -14.54 7.17
C GLY A 169 -12.79 -13.10 7.70
N SER A 170 -11.93 -12.76 8.67
CA SER A 170 -11.83 -11.40 9.22
C SER A 170 -11.39 -10.40 8.15
N VAL A 171 -10.44 -10.76 7.29
CA VAL A 171 -10.01 -9.90 6.17
C VAL A 171 -11.13 -9.69 5.17
N ARG A 172 -11.89 -10.74 4.78
CA ARG A 172 -13.04 -10.59 3.88
C ARG A 172 -14.06 -9.61 4.43
N MET A 173 -14.44 -9.76 5.70
CA MET A 173 -15.39 -8.86 6.35
C MET A 173 -14.88 -7.43 6.43
N ALA A 174 -13.62 -7.23 6.82
CA ALA A 174 -13.01 -5.90 6.90
C ALA A 174 -12.94 -5.23 5.51
N THR A 175 -12.58 -5.99 4.48
CA THR A 175 -12.54 -5.50 3.09
C THR A 175 -13.94 -5.10 2.62
N HIS A 176 -14.95 -5.96 2.84
CA HIS A 176 -16.32 -5.67 2.46
C HIS A 176 -16.86 -4.41 3.13
N ARG A 177 -16.64 -4.26 4.45
CA ARG A 177 -17.05 -3.05 5.18
C ARG A 177 -16.30 -1.80 4.70
N GLY A 178 -15.00 -1.92 4.45
CA GLY A 178 -14.20 -0.81 3.93
C GLY A 178 -14.68 -0.36 2.55
N LEU A 179 -14.91 -1.28 1.62
CA LEU A 179 -15.44 -0.96 0.29
C LEU A 179 -16.83 -0.35 0.34
N ARG A 180 -17.73 -0.85 1.20
CA ARG A 180 -19.06 -0.26 1.38
C ARG A 180 -18.96 1.17 1.90
N ARG A 181 -18.06 1.41 2.86
CA ARG A 181 -17.85 2.73 3.44
C ARG A 181 -17.23 3.71 2.43
N LEU A 182 -16.33 3.24 1.57
CA LEU A 182 -15.79 4.05 0.47
C LEU A 182 -16.87 4.43 -0.53
N ALA A 183 -17.76 3.49 -0.89
CA ALA A 183 -18.91 3.80 -1.76
C ALA A 183 -19.78 4.90 -1.13
N GLU A 184 -20.11 4.77 0.16
CA GLU A 184 -20.85 5.81 0.88
C GLU A 184 -20.12 7.18 0.81
N ILE A 185 -18.81 7.23 1.07
CA ILE A 185 -18.02 8.48 1.02
C ILE A 185 -18.06 9.12 -0.37
N LEU A 186 -17.88 8.33 -1.42
CA LEU A 186 -17.81 8.83 -2.80
C LEU A 186 -19.18 9.29 -3.31
N GLU A 187 -20.27 8.58 -2.94
CA GLU A 187 -21.64 8.99 -3.24
C GLU A 187 -21.98 10.36 -2.60
N PHE A 188 -21.49 10.64 -1.39
CA PHE A 188 -21.69 11.94 -0.75
C PHE A 188 -20.92 13.09 -1.44
N GLU A 189 -19.75 12.80 -2.03
CA GLU A 189 -18.96 13.79 -2.76
C GLU A 189 -19.59 14.15 -4.12
N GLU A 190 -20.18 13.18 -4.82
CA GLU A 190 -20.87 13.41 -6.10
C GLU A 190 -22.16 14.23 -5.94
N ASP A 191 -22.85 14.11 -4.80
CA ASP A 191 -24.07 14.86 -4.47
C ASP A 191 -23.83 16.33 -4.04
N GLY A 192 -22.57 16.81 -4.06
CA GLY A 192 -22.23 18.23 -3.84
C GLY A 192 -22.43 18.75 -2.42
N ARG A 193 -22.55 17.86 -1.41
CA ARG A 193 -22.53 18.26 0.00
C ARG A 193 -21.10 18.13 0.54
N PRO A 194 -20.53 19.16 1.19
CA PRO A 194 -19.21 19.03 1.79
C PRO A 194 -19.23 17.87 2.80
N ALA A 195 -18.23 17.01 2.71
CA ALA A 195 -18.06 15.87 3.60
C ALA A 195 -17.76 16.39 5.02
N ASP A 196 -18.80 16.68 5.80
CA ASP A 196 -18.68 16.88 7.24
C ASP A 196 -18.52 15.50 7.89
N VAL A 197 -17.31 14.94 7.76
CA VAL A 197 -16.94 13.62 8.29
C VAL A 197 -16.58 13.76 9.77
N THR A 198 -17.51 14.27 10.57
CA THR A 198 -17.40 14.20 12.03
C THR A 198 -17.88 12.82 12.48
N PHE A 199 -17.01 11.80 12.36
CA PHE A 199 -17.29 10.50 12.97
C PHE A 199 -17.05 10.58 14.48
N SER A 200 -18.16 10.73 15.20
CA SER A 200 -18.21 10.64 16.65
C SER A 200 -17.51 9.37 17.14
N ALA A 201 -16.34 9.55 17.75
CA ALA A 201 -15.80 8.60 18.69
C ALA A 201 -16.76 8.55 19.89
N SER A 202 -17.67 7.58 19.92
CA SER A 202 -18.39 7.29 21.16
C SER A 202 -18.72 5.82 21.37
N LYS A 203 -18.27 5.40 22.56
CA LYS A 203 -18.64 4.27 23.42
C LYS A 203 -17.96 2.91 23.19
N ALA A 204 -16.96 2.68 24.04
CA ALA A 204 -17.06 1.60 25.01
C ALA A 204 -16.48 2.09 26.36
N LEU A 205 -17.37 2.19 27.36
CA LEU A 205 -17.04 2.12 28.78
C LEU A 205 -16.55 0.71 29.11
#